data_AF-A0A431PT10-F1
#
_entry.id   AF-A0A431PT10-F1
#
_cell.length_a   1.000
_cell.length_b   1.000
_cell.length_c   1.000
_cell.angle_alpha   90.00
_cell.angle_beta   90.00
_cell.angle_gamma   90.00
#
_symmetry.space_group_name_H-M   'P 1'
#
loop_
_entity.id
_entity.type
_entity.pdbx_description
1 polymer ?
#
loop_
_entity_poly.entity_id
_entity_poly.type
_entity_poly.pdbx_seq_one_letter_code
_entity_poly.pdbx_strand_id
1 'polypeptide(L)'
;MDHAFFQVLDNWSRLESRVFAAKADSEADALALQLSSIEDGILRLRPVTKDGALAQLRFIAGQTERADGDGLLSGALRHVLQTLSES
;
A
#
# COMPACT_ATOMS: atom_id res chain seq x y z
N MET A 1 -11.99 -4.72 13.86
CA MET A 1 -10.68 -4.04 13.90
C MET A 1 -10.16 -3.80 12.48
N ASP A 2 -10.19 -4.78 11.56
CA ASP A 2 -9.75 -4.57 10.16
C ASP A 2 -10.61 -3.61 9.34
N HIS A 3 -11.83 -3.30 9.78
CA HIS A 3 -12.66 -2.29 9.12
C HIS A 3 -11.93 -0.93 9.01
N ALA A 4 -11.23 -0.50 10.06
CA ALA A 4 -10.42 0.71 10.03
C ALA A 4 -9.23 0.57 9.06
N PHE A 5 -8.58 -0.58 9.03
CA PHE A 5 -7.48 -0.86 8.10
C PHE A 5 -7.93 -0.81 6.63
N PHE A 6 -9.03 -1.48 6.29
CA PHE A 6 -9.57 -1.47 4.93
C PHE A 6 -10.10 -0.09 4.51
N GLN A 7 -10.66 0.68 5.43
CA GLN A 7 -11.01 2.08 5.17
C GLN A 7 -9.77 2.93 4.82
N VAL A 8 -8.66 2.74 5.54
CA VAL A 8 -7.41 3.46 5.25
C VAL A 8 -6.84 3.05 3.89
N LEU A 9 -6.89 1.76 3.52
CA LEU A 9 -6.49 1.30 2.18
C LEU A 9 -7.37 1.86 1.06
N ASP A 10 -8.69 1.92 1.25
CA ASP A 10 -9.62 2.54 0.28
C ASP A 10 -9.30 4.03 0.10
N ASN A 11 -9.08 4.75 1.20
CA ASN A 11 -8.69 6.16 1.16
C ASN A 11 -7.36 6.37 0.42
N TRP A 12 -6.36 5.52 0.69
CA TRP A 12 -5.10 5.55 -0.01
C TRP A 12 -5.27 5.34 -1.53
N SER A 13 -6.03 4.32 -1.95
CA SER A 13 -6.24 4.02 -3.38
C SER A 13 -6.94 5.17 -4.13
N ARG A 14 -7.93 5.80 -3.50
CA ARG A 14 -8.62 6.98 -4.05
C ARG A 14 -7.68 8.17 -4.17
N LEU A 15 -6.84 8.41 -3.15
CA LEU A 15 -5.91 9.52 -3.16
C LEU A 15 -4.78 9.32 -4.18
N GLU A 16 -4.23 8.11 -4.27
CA GLU A 16 -3.23 7.74 -5.28
C GLU A 16 -3.74 8.01 -6.70
N SER A 17 -4.98 7.60 -6.99
CA SER A 17 -5.63 7.86 -8.27
C SER A 17 -5.73 9.36 -8.59
N ARG A 18 -6.02 10.18 -7.57
CA ARG A 18 -6.08 11.65 -7.72
C ARG A 18 -4.70 12.26 -7.95
N VAL A 19 -3.68 11.83 -7.21
CA VAL A 19 -2.29 12.26 -7.40
C VAL A 19 -1.86 11.99 -8.84
N PHE A 20 -2.13 10.78 -9.35
CA PHE A 20 -1.78 10.41 -10.72
C PHE A 20 -2.52 11.25 -11.78
N ALA A 21 -3.79 11.59 -11.53
CA ALA A 21 -4.60 12.41 -12.43
C ALA A 21 -4.19 13.90 -12.43
N ALA A 22 -3.61 14.42 -11.33
CA ALA A 22 -3.34 15.85 -11.12
C ALA A 22 -2.15 16.42 -11.92
N LYS A 23 -1.53 15.67 -12.83
CA LYS A 23 -0.47 16.07 -13.78
C LYS A 23 0.22 17.43 -13.48
N ALA A 24 1.27 17.38 -12.65
CA ALA A 24 2.33 18.38 -12.54
C ALA A 24 1.95 19.85 -12.21
N ASP A 25 0.92 20.07 -11.39
CA ASP A 25 0.65 21.37 -10.75
C ASP A 25 0.91 21.35 -9.23
N SER A 26 0.89 22.51 -8.58
CA SER A 26 1.12 22.66 -7.12
C SER A 26 0.19 21.81 -6.22
N GLU A 27 -0.94 21.34 -6.77
CA GLU A 27 -1.85 20.43 -6.08
C GLU A 27 -1.27 19.01 -5.94
N ALA A 28 -0.40 18.58 -6.88
CA ALA A 28 0.22 17.26 -6.85
C ALA A 28 1.13 17.08 -5.62
N ASP A 29 1.89 18.11 -5.24
CA ASP A 29 2.78 18.05 -4.06
C ASP A 29 1.98 17.96 -2.75
N ALA A 30 0.90 18.75 -2.63
CA ALA A 30 0.02 18.69 -1.47
C ALA A 30 -0.68 17.34 -1.34
N LEU A 31 -1.14 16.76 -2.46
CA LEU A 31 -1.74 15.42 -2.48
C LEU A 31 -0.71 14.32 -2.20
N ALA A 32 0.53 14.46 -2.68
CA ALA A 32 1.61 13.51 -2.39
C ALA A 32 1.98 13.49 -0.90
N LEU A 33 2.03 14.65 -0.24
CA LEU A 33 2.23 14.73 1.21
C LEU A 33 1.11 14.04 1.99
N GLN A 34 -0.15 14.23 1.56
CA GLN A 34 -1.28 13.52 2.16
C GLN A 34 -1.16 12.00 1.94
N LEU A 35 -0.74 11.58 0.74
CA LEU A 35 -0.56 10.16 0.42
C LEU A 35 0.46 9.51 1.34
N SER A 36 1.62 10.14 1.52
CA SER A 36 2.66 9.68 2.44
C SER A 36 2.16 9.54 3.89
N SER A 37 1.36 10.50 4.37
CA SER A 37 0.76 10.40 5.71
C SER A 37 -0.21 9.22 5.86
N ILE A 38 -0.94 8.86 4.80
CA ILE A 38 -1.85 7.69 4.83
C ILE A 38 -1.05 6.39 4.78
N GLU A 39 0.03 6.34 3.99
CA GLU A 39 0.95 5.19 3.93
C GLU A 39 1.52 4.85 5.30
N ASP A 40 2.01 5.86 6.04
CA ASP A 40 2.46 5.71 7.42
C ASP A 40 1.36 5.13 8.34
N GLY A 41 0.11 5.53 8.11
CA GLY A 41 -1.05 4.98 8.81
C GLY A 41 -1.24 3.48 8.55
N ILE A 42 -1.13 3.06 7.28
CA ILE A 42 -1.23 1.65 6.87
C ILE A 42 -0.13 0.81 7.52
N LEU A 43 1.10 1.32 7.57
CA LEU A 43 2.25 0.62 8.15
C LEU A 43 2.16 0.49 9.68
N ARG A 44 1.46 1.41 10.36
CA ARG A 44 1.27 1.37 11.83
C ARG A 44 0.10 0.49 12.27
N LEU A 45 -0.89 0.28 11.41
CA LEU A 45 -2.04 -0.55 11.73
C LEU A 45 -1.67 -2.04 11.69
N ARG A 46 -2.06 -2.78 12.73
CA ARG A 46 -1.90 -4.23 12.77
C ARG A 46 -3.21 -4.91 12.35
N PRO A 47 -3.20 -5.76 11.31
CA PRO A 47 -4.37 -6.53 10.92
C PRO A 47 -4.63 -7.66 11.92
N VAL A 48 -5.90 -8.06 12.05
CA VAL A 48 -6.33 -9.15 12.94
C VAL A 48 -6.85 -10.38 12.19
N THR A 49 -7.31 -10.22 10.95
CA THR A 49 -7.71 -11.33 10.07
C THR A 49 -6.60 -11.71 9.08
N LYS A 50 -6.69 -12.94 8.56
CA LYS A 50 -5.85 -13.40 7.43
C LYS A 50 -5.96 -12.43 6.25
N ASP A 51 -7.17 -11.99 5.91
CA ASP A 51 -7.40 -11.08 4.79
C ASP A 51 -6.75 -9.71 5.00
N GLY A 52 -6.85 -9.16 6.20
CA GLY A 52 -6.14 -7.93 6.57
C GLY A 52 -4.62 -8.08 6.47
N ALA A 53 -4.08 -9.20 6.96
CA ALA A 53 -2.65 -9.50 6.87
C ALA A 53 -2.16 -9.65 5.43
N LEU A 54 -2.93 -10.34 4.58
CA LEU A 54 -2.64 -10.48 3.16
C LEU A 54 -2.69 -9.13 2.44
N ALA A 55 -3.69 -8.30 2.72
CA ALA A 55 -3.79 -6.97 2.15
C ALA A 55 -2.63 -6.07 2.58
N GLN A 56 -2.20 -6.13 3.85
CA GLN A 56 -1.03 -5.38 4.32
C GLN A 56 0.26 -5.86 3.64
N LEU A 57 0.44 -7.18 3.50
CA LEU A 57 1.60 -7.74 2.80
C LEU A 57 1.64 -7.33 1.32
N ARG A 58 0.49 -7.32 0.62
CA ARG A 58 0.39 -6.83 -0.76
C ARG A 58 0.77 -5.36 -0.87
N PHE A 59 0.31 -4.53 0.07
CA PHE A 59 0.69 -3.13 0.13
C PHE A 59 2.20 -2.96 0.29
N ILE A 60 2.82 -3.64 1.26
CA ILE A 60 4.27 -3.58 1.51
C ILE A 60 5.06 -4.07 0.28
N ALA A 61 4.61 -5.15 -0.38
CA ALA A 61 5.23 -5.65 -1.60
C ALA A 61 5.19 -4.59 -2.71
N GLY A 62 4.05 -3.95 -2.95
CA GLY A 62 3.93 -2.89 -3.94
C GLY A 62 4.83 -1.69 -3.65
N GLN A 63 4.93 -1.25 -2.39
CA GLN A 63 5.84 -0.16 -2.02
C GLN A 63 7.31 -0.53 -2.19
N THR A 64 7.67 -1.77 -1.84
CA THR A 64 9.03 -2.29 -2.03
C THR A 64 9.41 -2.35 -3.50
N GLU A 65 8.48 -2.80 -4.36
CA GLU A 65 8.67 -2.86 -5.81
C GLU A 65 8.83 -1.46 -6.43
N ARG A 66 8.12 -0.45 -5.93
CA ARG A 66 8.31 0.94 -6.39
C ARG A 66 9.66 1.53 -5.97
N ALA A 67 10.14 1.18 -4.78
CA ALA A 67 11.37 1.72 -4.23
C ALA A 67 12.63 1.08 -4.85
N ASP A 68 12.61 -0.25 -5.05
CA ASP A 68 13.80 -1.05 -5.42
C ASP A 68 13.59 -1.91 -6.67
N GLY A 69 12.44 -1.81 -7.34
CA GLY A 69 12.11 -2.60 -8.54
C GLY A 69 12.03 -4.10 -8.24
N ASP A 70 12.66 -4.90 -9.10
CA ASP A 70 12.77 -6.36 -8.99
C ASP A 70 13.88 -6.82 -8.02
N GLY A 71 14.20 -6.02 -7.00
CA GLY A 71 15.16 -6.38 -5.96
C GLY A 71 14.81 -7.68 -5.22
N LEU A 72 15.81 -8.26 -4.54
CA LEU A 72 15.68 -9.54 -3.82
C LEU A 72 14.50 -9.55 -2.82
N LEU A 73 14.26 -8.43 -2.14
CA LEU A 73 13.16 -8.29 -1.19
C LEU A 73 11.78 -8.28 -1.87
N SER A 74 11.66 -7.56 -2.99
CA SER A 74 10.44 -7.54 -3.82
C SER A 74 10.13 -8.93 -4.37
N GLY A 75 11.15 -9.64 -4.87
CA GLY A 75 11.02 -11.03 -5.31
C GLY A 75 10.57 -11.97 -4.19
N ALA A 76 11.18 -11.87 -3.00
CA ALA A 76 10.80 -12.67 -1.84
C ALA A 76 9.35 -12.40 -1.38
N LEU A 77 8.93 -11.14 -1.34
CA LEU A 77 7.56 -10.76 -0.97
C LEU A 77 6.52 -11.28 -1.98
N ARG A 78 6.81 -11.21 -3.28
CA ARG A 78 5.94 -11.80 -4.31
C ARG A 78 5.80 -13.32 -4.16
N HIS A 79 6.90 -14.01 -3.91
CA HIS A 79 6.87 -15.46 -3.68
C HIS A 79 6.01 -15.84 -2.45
N VAL A 80 6.20 -15.14 -1.33
CA VAL A 80 5.39 -15.33 -0.12
C VAL A 80 3.91 -15.09 -0.40
N LEU A 81 3.57 -14.02 -1.11
CA LEU A 81 2.18 -13.71 -1.46
C LEU A 81 1.54 -14.78 -2.35
N GLN A 82 2.30 -15.35 -3.29
CA GLN A 82 1.82 -16.44 -4.13
C GLN A 82 1.50 -17.69 -3.29
N THR A 83 2.45 -18.15 -2.46
CA THR A 83 2.26 -19.32 -1.60
C THR A 83 1.07 -19.15 -0.65
N LEU A 84 0.91 -17.96 -0.07
CA LEU A 84 -0.18 -17.68 0.85
C LEU A 84 -1.55 -17.51 0.18
N SER A 85 -1.58 -17.20 -1.13
CA SER A 85 -2.84 -17.08 -1.89
C SER A 85 -3.35 -18.43 -2.40
N GLU A 86 -2.47 -19.42 -2.52
CA GLU A 86 -2.79 -20.81 -2.95
C GLU A 86 -3.18 -21.73 -1.77
N SER A 87 -3.06 -21.24 -0.51
CA SER A 87 -3.32 -21.96 0.74
C SER A 87 -4.60 -21.51 1.45
#